data_AF-A0A368GFR1-F1
#
_entry.id   AF-A0A368GFR1-F1
#
_cell.length_a   1.000
_cell.length_b   1.000
_cell.length_c   1.000
_cell.angle_alpha   90.00
_cell.angle_beta   90.00
_cell.angle_gamma   90.00
#
_symmetry.space_group_name_H-M   'P 1'
#
loop_
_entity.id
_entity.type
_entity.pdbx_description
1 polymer ?
#
loop_
_entity_poly.entity_id
_entity_poly.type
_entity_poly.pdbx_seq_one_letter_code
_entity_poly.pdbx_strand_id
1 'polypeptide(L)' 'MGANTAHNIYCRYDNIGTCGSIDCSINHFTLKAQNSSDIYGDRCDRIDLFGLKGKATCGYIAWFDDKGEIVNSWYKTR' A
#
# COMPACT_ATOMS: atom_id res chain seq x y z
N MET A 1 17.38 -6.51 -10.62
CA MET A 1 15.98 -6.96 -10.42
C MET A 1 15.32 -6.91 -11.79
N GLY A 2 14.87 -8.06 -12.32
CA GLY A 2 14.35 -8.19 -13.68
C GLY A 2 12.87 -7.75 -13.80
N ALA A 3 12.51 -7.21 -14.96
CA ALA A 3 11.21 -6.61 -15.26
C ALA A 3 9.98 -7.54 -15.12
N ASN A 4 10.18 -8.87 -15.02
CA ASN A 4 9.10 -9.86 -14.92
C ASN A 4 8.65 -10.19 -13.49
N THR A 5 9.31 -9.64 -12.47
CA THR A 5 8.93 -9.80 -11.06
C THR A 5 8.36 -8.52 -10.44
N ALA A 6 8.38 -7.41 -11.20
CA ALA A 6 7.79 -6.15 -10.78
C ALA A 6 6.27 -6.23 -10.92
N HIS A 7 5.58 -6.46 -9.80
CA HIS A 7 4.16 -6.16 -9.71
C HIS A 7 4.08 -4.64 -9.87
N ASN A 8 3.57 -4.14 -11.01
CA ASN A 8 3.40 -2.71 -11.21
C ASN A 8 2.28 -2.25 -10.28
N ILE A 9 2.65 -1.90 -9.07
CA ILE A 9 1.75 -1.44 -8.04
C ILE A 9 1.78 0.08 -8.08
N TYR A 10 0.64 0.67 -8.38
CA TYR A 10 0.46 2.11 -8.43
C TYR A 10 -0.50 2.52 -7.32
N CYS A 11 0.01 3.27 -6.34
CA CYS A 11 -0.78 3.80 -5.24
C CYS A 11 -0.90 5.31 -5.35
N ARG A 12 -2.14 5.80 -5.32
CA ARG A 12 -2.47 7.21 -5.23
C ARG A 12 -2.98 7.53 -3.84
N TYR A 13 -2.34 8.50 -3.20
CA TYR A 13 -2.85 9.10 -1.97
C TYR A 13 -3.83 10.21 -2.32
N ASP A 14 -5.01 10.17 -1.71
CA ASP A 14 -6.00 11.23 -1.76
C ASP A 14 -6.14 11.87 -0.37
N ASN A 15 -6.06 13.19 -0.30
CA ASN A 15 -6.00 13.91 0.97
C ASN A 15 -7.39 14.38 1.43
N ILE A 16 -8.36 13.47 1.40
CA ILE A 16 -9.75 13.75 1.81
C ILE A 16 -9.89 13.42 3.31
N GLY A 17 -10.33 14.39 4.12
CA GLY A 17 -10.52 14.20 5.57
C GLY A 17 -9.25 14.47 6.40
N THR A 18 -9.19 13.89 7.61
CA THR A 18 -8.09 14.15 8.57
C THR A 18 -6.79 13.44 8.21
N CYS A 19 -6.89 12.20 7.72
CA CYS A 19 -5.75 11.34 7.41
C CYS A 19 -5.62 10.98 5.93
N GLY A 20 -6.63 11.28 5.11
CA GLY A 20 -6.68 10.87 3.71
C GLY A 20 -7.06 9.41 3.50
N SER A 21 -7.09 9.03 2.23
CA SER A 21 -7.37 7.67 1.75
C SER A 21 -6.30 7.30 0.72
N ILE A 22 -6.11 6.00 0.50
CA ILE A 22 -5.18 5.48 -0.49
C ILE A 22 -5.91 4.55 -1.45
N ASP A 23 -5.74 4.75 -2.75
CA ASP A 23 -6.21 3.85 -3.81
C ASP A 23 -4.98 3.22 -4.47
N CYS A 24 -4.89 1.90 -4.43
CA CYS A 24 -3.83 1.18 -5.12
C CYS A 24 -4.38 0.24 -6.19
N SER A 25 -3.65 0.17 -7.29
CA SER A 25 -3.89 -0.75 -8.39
C SER A 25 -2.64 -1.59 -8.64
N ILE A 26 -2.85 -2.89 -8.82
CA ILE A 26 -1.82 -3.87 -9.17
C ILE A 26 -2.07 -4.24 -10.61
N ASN A 27 -1.09 -3.96 -11.47
CA ASN A 27 -1.13 -4.31 -12.89
C ASN A 27 0.02 -5.26 -13.21
N HIS A 28 -0.20 -6.55 -12.95
CA HIS A 28 0.71 -7.62 -13.32
C HIS A 28 0.05 -8.57 -14.34
N PHE A 29 0.85 -9.30 -15.12
CA PHE A 29 0.35 -10.22 -16.14
C PHE A 29 -0.58 -11.29 -15.56
N THR A 30 -0.26 -11.78 -14.34
CA THR A 30 -1.02 -12.83 -13.64
C THR A 30 -2.05 -12.30 -12.65
N LEU A 31 -1.96 -11.02 -12.25
CA LEU A 31 -2.81 -10.45 -11.20
C LEU A 31 -3.12 -8.99 -11.51
N LYS A 32 -4.41 -8.72 -11.74
CA LYS A 32 -4.98 -7.37 -11.87
C LYS A 32 -5.95 -7.16 -10.72
N ALA A 33 -5.64 -6.21 -9.86
CA ALA A 33 -6.47 -5.90 -8.71
C ALA A 33 -6.46 -4.39 -8.44
N GLN A 34 -7.57 -3.85 -7.96
CA GLN A 34 -7.65 -2.47 -7.49
C GLN A 34 -8.37 -2.50 -6.15
N ASN A 35 -7.85 -1.73 -5.19
CA ASN A 35 -8.46 -1.61 -3.88
C ASN A 35 -8.12 -0.25 -3.27
N SER A 36 -9.04 0.29 -2.50
CA SER A 36 -8.89 1.55 -1.79
C SER A 36 -9.21 1.37 -0.31
N SER A 37 -8.56 2.19 0.52
CA SER A 37 -8.74 2.14 1.98
C SER A 37 -8.43 3.50 2.59
N ASP A 38 -9.11 3.81 3.69
CA ASP A 38 -8.84 5.00 4.46
C ASP A 38 -7.58 4.83 5.32
N ILE A 39 -6.82 5.90 5.47
CA ILE A 39 -5.67 5.91 6.37
C ILE A 39 -6.17 6.26 7.76
N TYR A 40 -5.77 5.47 8.76
CA TYR A 40 -6.24 5.60 10.13
C TYR A 40 -5.11 5.49 11.16
N GLY A 41 -5.47 5.62 12.44
CA GLY A 41 -4.54 5.61 13.57
C GLY A 41 -4.11 7.02 14.00
N ASP A 42 -3.56 7.13 15.21
CA ASP A 42 -3.24 8.43 15.84
C ASP A 42 -2.26 9.29 15.04
N ARG A 43 -1.46 8.66 14.16
CA ARG A 43 -0.47 9.34 13.31
C ARG A 43 -0.84 9.32 11.84
N CYS A 44 -2.07 8.92 11.48
CA CYS A 44 -2.48 8.74 10.09
C CYS A 44 -1.48 7.87 9.32
N ASP A 45 -1.03 6.76 9.92
CA ASP A 45 0.01 5.90 9.37
C ASP A 45 -0.48 4.50 9.06
N ARG A 46 -1.66 4.07 9.55
CA ARG A 46 -2.14 2.70 9.37
C ARG A 46 -3.06 2.59 8.17
N ILE A 47 -2.93 1.49 7.45
CA ILE A 47 -3.77 1.16 6.30
C ILE A 47 -4.13 -0.33 6.31
N ASP A 48 -5.28 -0.68 5.74
CA ASP A 48 -5.68 -2.06 5.50
C ASP A 48 -6.11 -2.21 4.05
N LEU A 49 -5.36 -2.96 3.26
CA LEU A 49 -5.55 -3.03 1.81
C LEU A 49 -5.23 -4.43 1.29
N PHE A 50 -6.06 -4.96 0.38
CA PHE A 50 -5.91 -6.32 -0.15
C PHE A 50 -5.86 -7.40 0.94
N GLY A 51 -6.48 -7.16 2.11
CA GLY A 51 -6.42 -8.04 3.27
C GLY A 51 -5.08 -8.02 4.01
N LEU A 52 -4.19 -7.10 3.65
CA LEU A 52 -2.92 -6.85 4.33
C LEU A 52 -3.06 -5.64 5.24
N LYS A 53 -2.50 -5.74 6.44
CA LYS A 53 -2.38 -4.62 7.37
C LYS A 53 -1.01 -3.99 7.20
N GLY A 54 -0.99 -2.69 7.00
CA GLY A 54 0.21 -1.97 6.65
C GLY A 54 0.36 -0.65 7.38
N LYS A 55 1.55 -0.08 7.22
CA LYS A 55 1.81 1.32 7.55
C LYS A 55 2.26 2.09 6.31
N ALA A 56 1.52 3.15 6.00
CA ALA A 56 1.90 4.12 4.99
C ALA A 56 2.82 5.17 5.61
N THR A 57 4.01 5.33 5.04
CA THR A 57 4.97 6.36 5.44
C THR A 57 5.36 7.21 4.23
N CYS A 58 6.06 8.33 4.45
CA CYS A 58 6.54 9.17 3.35
C CYS A 58 7.56 8.41 2.49
N GLY A 59 7.10 7.85 1.37
CA GLY A 59 7.93 7.23 0.33
C GLY A 59 7.78 5.72 0.19
N TYR A 60 7.15 5.02 1.15
CA TYR A 60 6.85 3.60 1.02
C TYR A 60 5.73 3.16 1.96
N ILE A 61 5.15 2.00 1.64
CA ILE A 61 4.17 1.28 2.44
C ILE A 61 4.84 -0.01 2.93
N ALA A 62 4.82 -0.26 4.24
CA ALA A 62 5.25 -1.53 4.82
C ALA A 62 4.03 -2.38 5.16
N TRP A 63 4.07 -3.67 4.83
CA TRP A 63 3.03 -4.65 5.13
C TRP A 63 3.52 -5.58 6.22
N PHE A 64 2.64 -5.87 7.17
CA PHE A 64 2.93 -6.69 8.34
C PHE A 64 2.09 -7.96 8.33
N ASP A 65 2.64 -9.05 8.87
CA ASP A 65 1.86 -10.24 9.21
C ASP A 65 1.12 -10.07 10.55
N ASP A 66 0.40 -11.11 10.96
CA ASP A 66 -0.31 -11.14 12.25
C ASP A 66 0.63 -11.14 13.46
N LYS A 67 1.93 -11.42 13.27
CA LYS A 67 2.96 -11.38 14.32
C LYS A 67 3.63 -10.00 14.42
N GLY A 68 3.33 -9.08 13.49
CA GLY A 68 3.92 -7.75 13.42
C GLY A 68 5.26 -7.70 12.68
N GLU A 69 5.63 -8.78 11.98
CA GLU A 69 6.85 -8.84 11.17
C GLU A 69 6.61 -8.26 9.78
N ILE A 70 7.60 -7.55 9.22
CA ILE A 70 7.48 -6.97 7.88
C ILE A 70 7.58 -8.09 6.84
N VAL A 71 6.52 -8.29 6.07
CA VAL A 71 6.47 -9.31 5.01
C VAL A 71 6.69 -8.74 3.62
N ASN A 72 6.38 -7.45 3.41
CA ASN A 72 6.51 -6.81 2.12
C ASN A 72 6.61 -5.29 2.26
N SER A 73 7.19 -4.62 1.27
CA SER A 73 7.29 -3.16 1.21
C SER A 73 7.08 -2.66 -0.21
N TRP A 74 6.18 -1.70 -0.40
CA TRP A 74 5.89 -1.09 -1.70
C TRP A 74 6.46 0.32 -1.72
N TYR A 75 7.34 0.60 -2.66
CA TYR A 75 7.97 1.91 -2.79
C TYR A 75 7.12 2.82 -3.67
N LYS A 76 6.99 4.08 -3.24
CA LYS A 76 6.40 5.13 -4.05
C LYS A 76 7.47 5.60 -5.04
N THR A 77 7.32 5.26 -6.32
CA THR A 77 8.12 5.92 -7.36
C THR A 77 7.63 7.35 -7.53
N ARG A 78 8.58 8.27 -7.77
CA ARG A 78 8.33 9.71 -7.83
C ARG A 78 7.49 10.11 -9.04
#